data_AF-A0A503XF19-F1
#
_entry.id   AF-A0A503XF19-F1
#
_cell.length_a   1.000
_cell.length_b   1.000
_cell.length_c   1.000
_cell.angle_alpha   90.00
_cell.angle_beta   90.00
_cell.angle_gamma   90.00
#
_symmetry.space_group_name_H-M   'P 1'
#
loop_
_entity.id
_entity.type
_entity.pdbx_description
1 polymer ?
#
loop_
_entity_poly.entity_id
_entity_poly.type
_entity_poly.pdbx_seq_one_letter_code
_entity_poly.pdbx_strand_id
1 'polypeptide(L)'
;MGVRAVRYEGHRRRVALPRGRRLSYACTGQGRRSRRSEGRVVNGLPYYKRYPRDFIEGTIGMPFEVKAAYGLLLDLIYMQGGALPDNDRYIAGLLGLSVRKWNGIRSALISLGKISVNGAAISNYRAIIELETLRSHRDKQSENARCPRKNKGLKQPNVSHTEPDNRIEKANAFSARDARKKTGEDEIRKVFANG
;
A
#
# COMPACT_ATOMS: atom_id res chain seq x y z
N MET A 1 -62.84 -16.33 -43.85
CA MET A 1 -62.17 -15.24 -44.60
C MET A 1 -60.73 -15.67 -44.87
N GLY A 2 -60.50 -16.23 -46.05
CA GLY A 2 -59.17 -16.61 -46.51
C GLY A 2 -58.99 -16.14 -47.93
N VAL A 3 -57.96 -15.34 -48.16
CA VAL A 3 -57.35 -14.93 -49.44
C VAL A 3 -56.23 -13.96 -49.07
N ARG A 4 -55.04 -13.93 -49.65
CA ARG A 4 -54.28 -14.80 -50.57
C ARG A 4 -52.87 -14.18 -50.54
N ALA A 5 -51.83 -15.00 -50.45
CA ALA A 5 -50.46 -14.53 -50.50
C ALA A 5 -50.16 -13.90 -51.87
N VAL A 6 -49.68 -12.65 -51.89
CA VAL A 6 -49.20 -12.00 -53.11
C VAL A 6 -47.70 -12.24 -53.23
N ARG A 7 -47.33 -13.12 -54.17
CA ARG A 7 -45.97 -13.25 -54.69
C ARG A 7 -45.66 -12.04 -55.57
N TYR A 8 -44.54 -11.39 -55.33
CA TYR A 8 -43.89 -10.54 -56.33
C TYR A 8 -42.55 -11.17 -56.72
N GLU A 9 -42.56 -11.83 -57.88
CA GLU A 9 -41.36 -12.14 -58.67
C GLU A 9 -41.08 -10.94 -59.58
N GLY A 10 -39.83 -10.46 -59.62
CA GLY A 10 -39.50 -9.30 -60.44
C GLY A 10 -38.03 -8.89 -60.46
N HIS A 11 -37.26 -9.56 -61.31
CA HIS A 11 -36.12 -9.05 -62.07
C HIS A 11 -34.93 -8.37 -61.36
N ARG A 12 -33.91 -9.19 -61.04
CA ARG A 12 -32.52 -8.73 -60.87
C ARG A 12 -31.83 -8.63 -62.24
N ARG A 13 -31.65 -7.42 -62.77
CA ARG A 13 -30.58 -7.13 -63.75
C ARG A 13 -29.24 -7.23 -63.02
N ARG A 14 -28.39 -8.19 -63.41
CA ARG A 14 -27.00 -8.27 -62.92
C ARG A 14 -26.17 -7.21 -63.64
N VAL A 15 -25.76 -6.16 -62.93
CA VAL A 15 -24.69 -5.27 -63.39
C VAL A 15 -23.38 -5.84 -62.83
N ALA A 16 -22.46 -6.21 -63.71
CA ALA A 16 -21.15 -6.75 -63.36
C ALA A 16 -20.28 -5.61 -62.80
N LEU A 17 -19.81 -5.75 -61.55
CA LEU A 17 -18.82 -4.86 -60.96
C LEU A 17 -17.40 -5.38 -61.24
N PRO A 18 -16.44 -4.48 -61.50
CA PRO A 18 -15.06 -4.84 -61.81
C PRO A 18 -14.33 -5.45 -60.61
N ARG A 19 -13.57 -6.51 -60.91
CA ARG A 19 -12.64 -7.17 -60.00
C ARG A 19 -11.50 -6.20 -59.65
N GLY A 20 -11.27 -5.95 -58.37
CA GLY A 20 -10.00 -5.37 -57.92
C GLY A 20 -10.10 -4.36 -56.80
N ARG A 21 -10.30 -4.86 -55.58
CA ARG A 21 -9.57 -4.45 -54.36
C ARG A 21 -10.10 -5.29 -53.21
N ARG A 22 -9.21 -6.07 -52.58
CA ARG A 22 -9.50 -6.79 -51.33
C ARG A 22 -9.83 -5.75 -50.25
N LEU A 23 -11.12 -5.46 -50.04
CA LEU A 23 -11.60 -5.08 -48.72
C LEU A 23 -11.65 -6.38 -47.92
N SER A 24 -10.72 -6.55 -46.98
CA SER A 24 -10.85 -7.56 -45.94
C SER A 24 -12.04 -7.18 -45.06
N TYR A 25 -13.11 -7.96 -45.18
CA TYR A 25 -14.29 -7.88 -44.34
C TYR A 25 -13.96 -8.20 -42.88
N ALA A 26 -14.50 -7.33 -42.02
CA ALA A 26 -15.21 -7.66 -40.80
C ALA A 26 -15.02 -9.09 -40.24
N CYS A 27 -14.31 -9.17 -39.11
CA CYS A 27 -14.57 -10.21 -38.13
C CYS A 27 -15.72 -9.71 -37.23
N THR A 28 -16.96 -9.90 -37.67
CA THR A 28 -18.13 -9.91 -36.76
C THR A 28 -18.07 -11.19 -35.95
N GLY A 29 -17.32 -11.15 -34.85
CA GLY A 29 -17.34 -12.12 -33.76
C GLY A 29 -18.15 -11.55 -32.60
N GLN A 30 -19.34 -12.10 -32.41
CA GLN A 30 -20.30 -11.79 -31.35
C GLN A 30 -19.65 -11.62 -29.96
N GLY A 31 -20.05 -10.55 -29.26
CA GLY A 31 -20.38 -10.60 -27.84
C GLY A 31 -19.28 -11.03 -26.86
N ARG A 32 -18.09 -10.42 -26.90
CA ARG A 32 -17.27 -10.38 -25.67
C ARG A 32 -17.79 -9.27 -24.78
N ARG A 33 -18.69 -9.65 -23.87
CA ARG A 33 -19.07 -8.89 -22.67
C ARG A 33 -17.86 -8.09 -22.19
N SER A 34 -18.08 -6.79 -21.96
CA SER A 34 -17.16 -5.96 -21.21
C SER A 34 -16.74 -6.73 -19.96
N ARG A 35 -15.55 -7.34 -19.96
CA ARG A 35 -14.89 -7.66 -18.71
C ARG A 35 -14.67 -6.30 -18.09
N ARG A 36 -15.53 -6.02 -17.10
CA ARG A 36 -15.30 -4.97 -16.13
C ARG A 36 -13.82 -5.02 -15.77
N SER A 37 -13.24 -3.86 -15.62
CA SER A 37 -11.90 -3.62 -15.10
C SER A 37 -11.78 -4.18 -13.68
N GLU A 38 -11.83 -5.50 -13.56
CA GLU A 38 -11.85 -6.22 -12.31
C GLU A 38 -10.40 -6.49 -11.94
N GLY A 39 -9.87 -5.60 -11.09
CA GLY A 39 -8.60 -5.75 -10.41
C GLY A 39 -7.39 -5.84 -11.33
N ARG A 40 -6.78 -4.69 -11.64
CA ARG A 40 -5.35 -4.68 -11.98
C ARG A 40 -4.60 -5.25 -10.77
N VAL A 41 -4.28 -6.55 -10.81
CA VAL A 41 -3.40 -7.18 -9.83
C VAL A 41 -2.03 -6.55 -10.01
N VAL A 42 -1.74 -5.57 -9.16
CA VAL A 42 -0.42 -4.95 -9.11
C VAL A 42 0.52 -5.99 -8.51
N ASN A 43 1.33 -6.62 -9.36
CA ASN A 43 2.37 -7.58 -8.98
C ASN A 43 3.56 -6.87 -8.29
N GLY A 44 3.29 -6.13 -7.22
CA GLY A 44 4.27 -5.74 -6.22
C GLY A 44 3.77 -6.31 -4.91
N LEU A 45 4.65 -6.93 -4.12
CA LEU A 45 4.32 -7.36 -2.76
C LEU A 45 3.59 -6.20 -2.06
N PRO A 46 2.31 -6.35 -1.64
CA PRO A 46 1.52 -5.27 -1.10
C PRO A 46 2.05 -4.92 0.28
N TYR A 47 3.10 -4.11 0.32
CA TYR A 47 3.60 -3.49 1.53
C TYR A 47 2.64 -2.37 1.91
N TYR A 48 2.10 -2.47 3.13
CA TYR A 48 1.39 -1.38 3.77
C TYR A 48 2.00 -1.15 5.16
N LYS A 49 1.96 0.10 5.62
CA LYS A 49 2.50 0.45 6.93
C LYS A 49 1.45 0.17 7.99
N ARG A 50 1.72 -0.79 8.87
CA ARG A 50 0.83 -1.10 9.99
C ARG A 50 1.19 -0.25 11.20
N TYR A 51 0.19 0.37 11.82
CA TYR A 51 0.34 1.22 13.02
C TYR A 51 -0.19 0.48 14.25
N PRO A 52 0.64 -0.30 14.96
CA PRO A 52 0.19 -1.09 16.10
C PRO A 52 -0.31 -0.21 17.25
N ARG A 53 0.31 0.96 17.47
CA ARG A 53 -0.11 1.93 18.49
C ARG A 53 -1.57 2.33 18.28
N ASP A 54 -1.86 2.91 17.11
CA ASP A 54 -3.17 3.42 16.75
C ASP A 54 -4.23 2.32 16.70
N PHE A 55 -3.83 1.10 16.31
CA PHE A 55 -4.70 -0.07 16.36
C PHE A 55 -5.06 -0.43 17.81
N ILE A 56 -4.08 -0.48 18.72
CA ILE A 56 -4.33 -0.79 20.12
C ILE A 56 -5.19 0.30 20.75
N GLU A 57 -4.80 1.56 20.65
CA GLU A 57 -5.55 2.72 21.16
C GLU A 57 -6.98 2.75 20.63
N GLY A 58 -7.15 2.50 19.32
CA GLY A 58 -8.45 2.47 18.68
C GLY A 58 -9.34 1.27 19.01
N THR A 59 -8.80 0.22 19.65
CA THR A 59 -9.52 -1.02 20.00
C THR A 59 -9.66 -1.24 21.51
N ILE A 60 -9.26 -0.26 22.33
CA ILE A 60 -9.51 -0.29 23.78
C ILE A 60 -11.03 -0.33 24.02
N GLY A 61 -11.49 -1.27 24.85
CA GLY A 61 -12.90 -1.44 25.22
C GLY A 61 -13.75 -2.28 24.27
N MET A 62 -13.18 -2.78 23.16
CA MET A 62 -13.89 -3.70 22.26
C MET A 62 -13.74 -5.17 22.69
N PRO A 63 -14.74 -6.02 22.42
CA PRO A 63 -14.59 -7.46 22.63
C PRO A 63 -13.53 -8.03 21.68
N PHE A 64 -12.85 -9.09 22.12
CA PHE A 64 -11.73 -9.68 21.38
C PHE A 64 -12.12 -10.14 19.97
N GLU A 65 -13.32 -10.71 19.79
CA GLU A 65 -13.81 -11.13 18.47
C GLU A 65 -13.90 -9.96 17.48
N VAL A 66 -14.46 -8.83 17.91
CA VAL A 66 -14.60 -7.62 17.07
C VAL A 66 -13.22 -7.03 16.78
N LYS A 67 -12.32 -7.02 17.76
CA LYS A 67 -10.94 -6.55 17.60
C LYS A 67 -10.15 -7.41 16.60
N ALA A 68 -10.26 -8.73 16.69
CA ALA A 68 -9.60 -9.66 15.78
C ALA A 68 -10.15 -9.52 14.35
N ALA A 69 -11.48 -9.48 14.21
CA ALA A 69 -12.14 -9.28 12.93
C ALA A 69 -11.75 -7.94 12.28
N TYR A 70 -11.68 -6.86 13.06
CA TYR A 70 -11.23 -5.56 12.55
C TYR A 70 -9.80 -5.58 12.03
N GLY A 71 -8.88 -6.26 12.72
CA GLY A 71 -7.49 -6.42 12.27
C GLY A 71 -7.40 -7.09 10.90
N LEU A 72 -8.06 -8.24 10.75
CA LEU A 72 -8.09 -8.97 9.48
C LEU A 72 -8.82 -8.20 8.37
N LEU A 73 -9.87 -7.45 8.73
CA LEU A 73 -10.59 -6.62 7.79
C LEU A 73 -9.70 -5.51 7.21
N LEU A 74 -8.84 -4.89 8.03
CA LEU A 74 -7.86 -3.92 7.54
C LEU A 74 -6.92 -4.57 6.53
N ASP A 75 -6.40 -5.77 6.84
CA ASP A 75 -5.52 -6.51 5.92
C ASP A 75 -6.21 -6.74 4.56
N LEU A 76 -7.50 -7.11 4.57
CA LEU A 76 -8.30 -7.29 3.35
C LEU A 76 -8.51 -5.98 2.58
N ILE A 77 -8.75 -4.86 3.27
CA ILE A 77 -8.90 -3.54 2.64
C ILE A 77 -7.59 -3.14 1.94
N TYR A 78 -6.43 -3.35 2.58
CA TYR A 78 -5.14 -3.04 1.97
C TYR A 78 -4.81 -3.98 0.80
N MET A 79 -5.17 -5.27 0.90
CA MET A 79 -5.02 -6.23 -0.19
C MET A 79 -5.82 -5.81 -1.44
N GLN A 80 -7.03 -5.28 -1.26
CA GLN A 80 -7.89 -4.84 -2.37
C GLN A 80 -7.60 -3.39 -2.83
N GLY A 81 -6.69 -2.68 -2.17
CA GLY A 81 -6.34 -1.31 -2.54
C GLY A 81 -7.38 -0.26 -2.12
N GLY A 82 -8.02 -0.45 -0.96
CA GLY A 82 -8.75 0.59 -0.23
C GLY A 82 -10.28 0.48 -0.24
N ALA A 83 -10.83 -0.35 -1.12
CA ALA A 83 -12.27 -0.58 -1.23
C ALA A 83 -12.54 -2.09 -1.27
N LEU A 84 -13.06 -2.62 -0.17
CA LEU A 84 -13.45 -4.03 -0.07
C LEU A 84 -14.91 -4.18 -0.50
N PRO A 85 -15.27 -5.09 -1.42
CA PRO A 85 -16.67 -5.32 -1.77
C PRO A 85 -17.47 -5.84 -0.56
N ASP A 86 -18.64 -5.25 -0.31
CA ASP A 86 -19.54 -5.58 0.81
C ASP A 86 -20.32 -6.89 0.53
N ASN A 87 -19.57 -7.98 0.43
CA ASN A 87 -20.11 -9.33 0.24
C ASN A 87 -19.95 -10.12 1.53
N ASP A 88 -21.01 -10.18 2.34
CA ASP A 88 -20.97 -10.83 3.66
C ASP A 88 -20.46 -12.28 3.61
N ARG A 89 -20.86 -13.05 2.60
CA ARG A 89 -20.39 -14.45 2.42
C ARG A 89 -18.90 -14.53 2.12
N TYR A 90 -18.39 -13.60 1.33
CA TYR A 90 -16.97 -13.56 0.95
C TYR A 90 -16.12 -13.20 2.17
N ILE A 91 -16.51 -12.15 2.89
CA ILE A 91 -15.79 -11.68 4.08
C ILE A 91 -15.85 -12.72 5.20
N ALA A 92 -17.04 -13.28 5.46
CA ALA A 92 -17.20 -14.33 6.46
C ALA A 92 -16.36 -15.57 6.15
N GLY A 93 -16.27 -15.96 4.87
CA GLY A 93 -15.42 -17.07 4.43
C GLY A 93 -13.93 -16.84 4.66
N LEU A 94 -13.44 -15.62 4.41
CA LEU A 94 -12.03 -15.26 4.67
C LEU A 94 -11.70 -15.17 6.15
N LEU A 95 -12.64 -14.70 6.97
CA LEU A 95 -12.47 -14.60 8.42
C LEU A 95 -12.68 -15.94 9.14
N GLY A 96 -13.26 -16.95 8.47
CA GLY A 96 -13.64 -18.22 9.09
C GLY A 96 -14.83 -18.09 10.05
N LEU A 97 -15.69 -17.09 9.83
CA LEU A 97 -16.86 -16.83 10.68
C LEU A 97 -18.15 -17.22 9.97
N SER A 98 -19.22 -17.44 10.75
CA SER A 98 -20.56 -17.57 10.17
C SER A 98 -21.06 -16.18 9.72
N VAL A 99 -21.87 -16.16 8.67
CA VAL A 99 -22.48 -14.91 8.14
C VAL A 99 -23.27 -14.18 9.23
N ARG A 100 -23.96 -14.92 10.11
CA ARG A 100 -24.69 -14.35 11.25
C ARG A 100 -23.76 -13.61 12.23
N LYS A 101 -22.61 -14.22 12.58
CA LYS A 101 -21.61 -13.58 13.45
C LYS A 101 -21.02 -12.35 12.78
N TRP A 102 -20.67 -12.46 11.50
CA TRP A 102 -20.15 -11.33 10.72
C TRP A 102 -21.13 -10.14 10.74
N ASN A 103 -22.42 -10.37 10.54
CA ASN A 103 -23.42 -9.28 10.55
C ASN A 103 -23.47 -8.55 11.90
N GLY A 104 -23.31 -9.26 13.02
CA GLY A 104 -23.23 -8.64 14.35
C GLY A 104 -21.94 -7.86 14.57
N ILE A 105 -20.81 -8.35 14.06
CA ILE A 105 -19.52 -7.64 14.13
C ILE A 105 -19.54 -6.41 13.22
N ARG A 106 -20.12 -6.52 12.02
CA ARG A 106 -20.27 -5.44 11.05
C ARG A 106 -21.08 -4.29 11.65
N SER A 107 -22.24 -4.58 12.25
CA SER A 107 -23.05 -3.55 12.91
C SER A 107 -22.31 -2.89 14.09
N ALA A 108 -21.58 -3.67 14.90
CA ALA A 108 -20.75 -3.14 15.98
C ALA A 108 -19.66 -2.20 15.44
N LEU A 109 -18.92 -2.59 14.39
CA LEU A 109 -17.85 -1.75 13.80
C LEU A 109 -18.37 -0.46 13.16
N ILE A 110 -19.56 -0.51 12.55
CA ILE A 110 -20.24 0.69 12.03
C ILE A 110 -20.66 1.60 13.18
N SER A 111 -21.24 1.05 14.25
CA SER A 111 -21.67 1.83 15.42
C SER A 111 -20.49 2.53 16.12
N LEU A 112 -19.30 1.91 16.10
CA LEU A 112 -18.07 2.45 16.65
C LEU A 112 -17.35 3.44 15.69
N GLY A 113 -17.89 3.65 14.49
CA GLY A 113 -17.34 4.58 13.49
C GLY A 113 -15.98 4.18 12.94
N LYS A 114 -15.58 2.90 13.05
CA LYS A 114 -14.26 2.42 12.59
C LYS A 114 -14.24 2.09 11.10
N ILE A 115 -15.39 1.72 10.55
CA ILE A 115 -15.57 1.41 9.14
C ILE A 115 -16.70 2.26 8.56
N SER A 116 -16.52 2.71 7.32
CA SER A 116 -17.55 3.39 6.54
C SER A 116 -18.03 2.46 5.43
N VAL A 117 -19.34 2.31 5.28
CA VAL A 117 -19.94 1.58 4.17
C VAL A 117 -20.39 2.62 3.13
N ASN A 118 -19.68 2.68 2.02
CA ASN A 118 -19.98 3.58 0.90
C ASN A 118 -20.62 2.75 -0.22
N GLY A 119 -21.95 2.59 -0.17
CA GLY A 119 -22.70 1.80 -1.15
C GLY A 119 -22.32 0.32 -1.09
N ALA A 120 -21.65 -0.18 -2.15
CA ALA A 120 -21.27 -1.58 -2.29
C ALA A 120 -19.86 -1.92 -1.75
N ALA A 121 -19.18 -0.97 -1.09
CA ALA A 121 -17.84 -1.18 -0.58
C ALA A 121 -17.66 -0.72 0.87
N ILE A 122 -16.88 -1.50 1.62
CA ILE A 122 -16.38 -1.19 2.95
C ILE A 122 -15.01 -0.52 2.80
N SER A 123 -14.85 0.64 3.44
CA SER A 123 -13.59 1.38 3.46
C SER A 123 -13.26 1.89 4.86
N ASN A 124 -11.98 2.20 5.06
CA ASN A 124 -11.49 2.91 6.23
C ASN A 124 -10.91 4.26 5.79
N TYR A 125 -11.22 5.32 6.52
CA TYR A 125 -10.78 6.68 6.20
C TYR A 125 -9.25 6.81 6.08
N ARG A 126 -8.51 6.23 7.02
CA ARG A 126 -7.04 6.29 7.01
C ARG A 126 -6.44 5.52 5.84
N ALA A 127 -6.99 4.35 5.54
CA ALA A 127 -6.53 3.53 4.41
C ALA A 127 -6.66 4.30 3.07
N ILE A 128 -7.74 5.07 2.88
CA ILE A 128 -7.92 5.90 1.67
C ILE A 128 -6.79 6.93 1.54
N ILE A 129 -6.51 7.69 2.60
CA ILE A 129 -5.48 8.73 2.61
C ILE A 129 -4.09 8.14 2.33
N GLU A 130 -3.77 7.02 2.97
CA GLU A 130 -2.49 6.36 2.78
C GLU A 130 -2.31 5.85 1.35
N LEU A 131 -3.36 5.27 0.77
CA LEU A 131 -3.31 4.76 -0.60
C LEU A 131 -3.21 5.90 -1.62
N GLU A 132 -3.88 7.02 -1.38
CA GLU A 132 -3.72 8.23 -2.20
C GLU A 132 -2.28 8.76 -2.14
N THR A 133 -1.73 8.87 -0.94
CA THR A 133 -0.33 9.29 -0.71
C THR A 133 0.64 8.36 -1.44
N LEU A 134 0.45 7.04 -1.31
CA LEU A 134 1.26 6.03 -2.00
C LEU A 134 1.15 6.13 -3.53
N ARG A 135 -0.04 6.41 -4.06
CA ARG A 135 -0.23 6.64 -5.51
C ARG A 135 0.56 7.87 -5.96
N SER A 136 0.42 9.00 -5.26
CA SER A 136 1.18 10.22 -5.58
C SER A 136 2.70 10.02 -5.51
N HIS A 137 3.21 9.27 -4.52
CA HIS A 137 4.63 8.94 -4.45
C HIS A 137 5.09 8.08 -5.63
N ARG A 138 4.30 7.08 -6.01
CA ARG A 138 4.59 6.24 -7.18
C ARG A 138 4.62 7.04 -8.47
N ASP A 139 3.67 7.96 -8.65
CA ASP A 139 3.59 8.81 -9.83
C ASP A 139 4.82 9.73 -9.93
N LYS A 140 5.19 10.39 -8.83
CA LYS A 140 6.41 11.21 -8.75
C LYS A 140 7.68 10.41 -9.02
N GLN A 141 7.78 9.18 -8.50
CA GLN A 141 8.92 8.30 -8.77
C GLN A 141 8.96 7.85 -10.24
N SER A 142 7.80 7.58 -10.85
CA SER A 142 7.71 7.24 -12.27
C SER A 142 8.13 8.41 -13.15
N GLU A 143 7.70 9.63 -12.82
CA GLU A 143 8.10 10.85 -13.51
C GLU A 143 9.61 11.11 -13.37
N ASN A 144 10.13 11.04 -12.14
CA ASN A 144 11.57 11.19 -11.88
C ASN A 144 12.43 10.13 -12.59
N ALA A 145 11.92 8.92 -12.76
CA ALA A 145 12.59 7.85 -13.50
C ALA A 145 12.61 8.11 -15.02
N ARG A 146 11.60 8.81 -15.56
CA ARG A 146 11.54 9.23 -16.98
C ARG A 146 12.45 10.42 -17.26
N CYS A 147 12.60 11.33 -16.29
CA CYS A 147 13.47 12.48 -16.46
C CYS A 147 14.96 12.09 -16.39
N PRO A 148 15.83 12.67 -17.24
CA PRO A 148 17.26 12.42 -17.18
C PRO A 148 17.85 12.88 -15.83
N ARG A 149 18.66 12.02 -15.21
CA ARG A 149 19.37 12.32 -13.97
C ARG A 149 20.38 13.45 -14.20
N LYS A 150 20.06 14.65 -13.69
CA LYS A 150 20.94 15.84 -13.74
C LYS A 150 22.31 15.61 -13.09
N ASN A 151 22.41 14.63 -12.19
CA ASN A 151 23.64 14.32 -11.44
C ASN A 151 24.59 13.33 -12.14
N LYS A 152 24.31 12.90 -13.38
CA LYS A 152 25.07 11.83 -14.05
C LYS A 152 26.57 12.18 -14.29
N GLY A 153 26.96 13.45 -14.16
CA GLY A 153 28.35 13.92 -14.34
C GLY A 153 28.99 14.59 -13.12
N LEU A 154 28.32 14.63 -11.96
CA LEU A 154 28.88 15.24 -10.76
C LEU A 154 29.74 14.22 -10.00
N LYS A 155 30.95 14.62 -9.56
CA LYS A 155 31.76 13.79 -8.65
C LYS A 155 30.99 13.61 -7.35
N GLN A 156 30.85 12.36 -6.91
CA GLN A 156 30.27 12.08 -5.60
C GLN A 156 31.16 12.74 -4.53
N PRO A 157 30.59 13.36 -3.49
CA PRO A 157 31.38 13.87 -2.38
C PRO A 157 32.13 12.71 -1.72
N ASN A 158 33.43 12.88 -1.48
CA ASN A 158 34.22 11.93 -0.70
C ASN A 158 33.76 11.99 0.76
N VAL A 159 32.73 11.23 1.11
CA VAL A 159 32.39 10.94 2.50
C VAL A 159 33.33 9.86 3.01
N SER A 160 34.51 10.27 3.46
CA SER A 160 35.35 9.45 4.34
C SER A 160 34.60 9.35 5.67
N HIS A 161 33.99 8.20 5.93
CA HIS A 161 33.53 7.84 7.27
C HIS A 161 34.75 7.41 8.10
N THR A 162 35.66 8.35 8.32
CA THR A 162 36.68 8.23 9.35
C THR A 162 36.13 9.02 10.52
N GLU A 163 35.52 8.32 11.48
CA GLU A 163 35.32 8.96 12.78
C GLU A 163 36.69 9.43 13.26
N PRO A 164 36.83 10.67 13.75
CA PRO A 164 38.10 11.10 14.31
C PRO A 164 38.44 10.13 15.45
N ASP A 165 39.55 9.39 15.29
CA ASP A 165 40.03 8.46 16.30
C ASP A 165 40.54 9.27 17.49
N ASN A 166 39.63 9.63 18.40
CA ASN A 166 39.91 10.39 19.62
C ASN A 166 40.76 9.59 20.64
N ARG A 167 41.46 8.53 20.20
CA ARG A 167 42.35 7.71 21.01
C ARG A 167 43.51 8.50 21.59
N ILE A 168 44.02 9.51 20.87
CA ILE A 168 45.07 10.40 21.36
C ILE A 168 44.55 11.31 22.49
N GLU A 169 43.35 11.86 22.34
CA GLU A 169 42.73 12.70 23.38
C GLU A 169 42.37 11.91 24.64
N LYS A 170 41.87 10.67 24.48
CA LYS A 170 41.56 9.78 25.60
C LYS A 170 42.81 9.32 26.35
N ALA A 171 43.93 9.09 25.65
CA ALA A 171 45.20 8.72 26.27
C ALA A 171 45.79 9.89 27.08
N ASN A 172 45.74 11.11 26.54
CA ASN A 172 46.19 12.32 27.24
C ASN A 172 45.30 12.66 28.45
N ALA A 173 43.99 12.40 28.36
CA ALA A 173 43.08 12.57 29.49
C ALA A 173 43.32 11.54 30.62
N PHE A 174 43.80 10.33 30.29
CA PHE A 174 44.13 9.31 31.28
C PHE A 174 45.44 9.62 32.01
N SER A 175 46.48 10.01 31.27
CA SER A 175 47.77 10.40 31.88
C SER A 175 47.65 11.65 32.76
N ALA A 176 46.81 12.62 32.37
CA ALA A 176 46.52 13.80 33.20
C ALA A 176 45.77 13.45 34.50
N ARG A 177 44.89 12.43 34.48
CA ARG A 177 44.19 11.94 35.69
C ARG A 177 45.14 11.22 36.65
N ASP A 178 46.03 10.38 36.13
CA ASP A 178 47.03 9.68 36.95
C ASP A 178 48.05 10.64 37.58
N ALA A 179 48.47 11.68 36.86
CA ALA A 179 49.37 12.71 37.39
C ALA A 179 48.72 13.53 38.53
N ARG A 180 47.40 13.80 38.42
CA ARG A 180 46.64 14.51 39.46
C ARG A 180 46.43 13.67 40.72
N LYS A 181 46.39 12.35 40.59
CA LYS A 181 46.23 11.43 41.73
C LYS A 181 47.52 11.29 42.54
N LYS A 182 48.68 11.22 41.85
CA LYS A 182 50.01 11.18 42.49
C LYS A 182 50.32 12.44 43.30
N THR A 183 50.03 13.62 42.73
CA THR A 183 50.24 14.91 43.41
C THR A 183 49.41 15.04 44.69
N GLY A 184 48.15 14.55 44.71
CA GLY A 184 47.34 14.52 45.92
C GLY A 184 47.83 13.53 46.99
N GLU A 185 48.36 12.37 46.60
CA GLU A 185 48.94 11.39 47.54
C GLU A 185 50.25 11.89 48.16
N ASP A 186 51.06 12.62 47.39
CA ASP A 186 52.31 13.23 47.87
C ASP A 186 52.06 14.42 48.82
N GLU A 187 51.00 15.20 48.58
CA GLU A 187 50.55 16.27 49.49
C GLU A 187 50.02 15.72 50.81
N ILE A 188 49.22 14.65 50.78
CA ILE A 188 48.72 13.98 51.98
C ILE A 188 49.90 13.43 52.82
N ARG A 189 50.90 12.80 52.19
CA ARG A 189 52.10 12.29 52.89
C ARG A 189 52.94 13.39 53.55
N LYS A 190 53.04 14.58 52.95
CA LYS A 190 53.75 15.72 53.54
C LYS A 190 53.04 16.31 54.77
N VAL A 191 51.72 16.23 54.82
CA VAL A 191 50.93 16.69 55.97
C VAL A 191 51.10 15.75 57.17
N PHE A 192 51.13 14.43 56.94
CA PHE A 192 51.33 13.43 58.00
C PHE A 192 52.78 13.29 58.49
N ALA A 193 53.78 13.83 57.79
CA ALA A 193 55.18 13.79 58.19
C ALA A 193 55.62 14.98 59.06
N ASN A 194 54.77 16.00 59.23
CA ASN A 194 55.07 17.24 59.96
C ASN A 194 54.16 17.47 61.19
N GLY A 195 53.45 16.44 61.66
CA GLY A 195 52.69 16.43 62.92
C GLY A 195 53.24 15.37 63.86
#